data_AF-A0A4U6M1M2-F1
#
_entry.id   AF-A0A4U6M1M2-F1
#
_cell.length_a   1.000
_cell.length_b   1.000
_cell.length_c   1.000
_cell.angle_alpha   90.00
_cell.angle_beta   90.00
_cell.angle_gamma   90.00
#
_symmetry.space_group_name_H-M   'P 1'
#
loop_
_entity.id
_entity.type
_entity.pdbx_description
1 polymer ?
#
loop_
_entity_poly.entity_id
_entity_poly.type
_entity_poly.pdbx_seq_one_letter_code
_entity_poly.pdbx_strand_id
1 'polypeptide(L)'
;MLINLGRLLMLCVWAFLLLNIFQPFPRPLNIFVNVALVFMVLMHGMQLALLKSTMPKDGPQMTRGEKIRIFLFGVFELLVWQKKIKDQLKK
;
A
#
# COMPACT_ATOMS: atom_id res chain seq x y z
N MET A 1 -6.81 -14.66 8.04
CA MET A 1 -6.62 -13.97 9.32
C MET A 1 -5.38 -13.08 9.34
N LEU A 2 -4.19 -13.58 8.96
CA LEU A 2 -2.94 -12.81 8.94
C LEU A 2 -2.96 -11.54 8.07
N ILE A 3 -3.62 -11.58 6.91
CA ILE A 3 -3.70 -10.44 5.98
C ILE A 3 -4.42 -9.24 6.62
N ASN A 4 -5.50 -9.47 7.36
CA ASN A 4 -6.24 -8.38 8.02
C ASN A 4 -5.42 -7.76 9.14
N LEU A 5 -4.63 -8.56 9.85
CA LEU A 5 -3.69 -8.05 10.86
C LEU A 5 -2.59 -7.19 10.21
N GLY A 6 -2.04 -7.64 9.08
CA GLY A 6 -1.06 -6.86 8.30
C GLY A 6 -1.62 -5.52 7.82
N ARG A 7 -2.88 -5.48 7.37
CA ARG A 7 -3.56 -4.22 7.00
C ARG A 7 -3.74 -3.28 8.17
N LEU A 8 -4.15 -3.80 9.33
CA LEU A 8 -4.30 -3.00 10.54
C LEU A 8 -2.96 -2.40 10.97
N LEU A 9 -1.90 -3.21 10.99
CA LEU A 9 -0.55 -2.75 11.29
C LEU A 9 -0.09 -1.68 10.31
N MET A 10 -0.38 -1.84 9.01
CA MET A 10 -0.03 -0.84 7.99
C MET A 10 -0.74 0.50 8.24
N LEU A 11 -2.01 0.49 8.66
CA LEU A 11 -2.72 1.71 9.06
C LEU A 11 -2.09 2.36 10.29
N CYS A 12 -1.67 1.57 11.28
CA CYS A 12 -0.94 2.09 12.44
C CYS A 12 0.39 2.75 12.02
N VAL A 13 1.13 2.17 11.07
CA VAL A 13 2.36 2.75 10.52
C VAL A 13 2.05 4.06 9.79
N TRP A 14 1.04 4.08 8.90
CA TRP A 14 0.62 5.32 8.24
C TRP A 14 0.24 6.42 9.23
N ALA A 15 -0.56 6.07 10.25
CA ALA A 15 -0.97 7.01 11.28
C ALA A 15 0.25 7.56 12.04
N PHE A 16 1.20 6.70 12.42
CA PHE A 16 2.43 7.11 13.10
C PHE A 16 3.28 8.06 12.25
N LEU A 17 3.46 7.76 10.96
CA LEU A 17 4.24 8.59 10.05
C LEU A 17 3.55 9.94 9.76
N LEU A 18 2.23 9.93 9.54
CA LEU A 18 1.45 11.14 9.31
C LEU A 18 1.33 12.00 10.57
N LEU A 19 1.25 11.39 11.75
CA LEU A 19 1.21 12.11 13.02
C LEU A 19 2.46 12.99 13.17
N ASN A 20 3.63 12.55 12.70
CA ASN A 20 4.83 13.36 12.73
C ASN A 20 4.74 14.65 11.87
N ILE A 21 3.87 14.69 10.85
CA ILE A 21 3.60 15.94 10.11
C ILE A 21 2.77 16.91 10.96
N PHE A 22 1.72 16.42 11.62
CA PHE A 22 0.80 17.26 12.41
C PHE A 22 1.39 17.65 13.77
N GLN A 23 2.08 16.72 14.43
CA GLN A 23 2.76 16.89 15.70
C GLN A 23 4.18 16.33 15.59
N PRO A 24 5.17 17.17 15.25
CA PRO A 24 6.54 16.73 15.04
C PRO A 24 7.13 16.11 16.30
N PHE A 25 7.72 14.93 16.16
CA PHE A 25 8.43 14.27 17.25
C PHE A 25 9.72 15.01 17.63
N PRO A 26 10.29 14.75 18.82
CA PRO A 26 11.58 15.31 19.19
C PRO A 26 12.69 14.86 18.23
N ARG A 27 13.71 15.71 18.05
CA ARG A 27 14.90 15.36 17.25
C ARG A 27 15.72 14.29 18.00
N PRO A 28 16.32 13.30 17.30
CA PRO A 28 16.42 13.18 15.84
C PRO A 28 15.26 12.40 15.18
N LEU A 29 14.33 11.86 15.96
CA LEU A 29 13.27 10.94 15.48
C LEU A 29 12.42 11.55 14.36
N ASN A 30 12.06 12.83 14.45
CA ASN A 30 11.28 13.50 13.42
C ASN A 30 11.94 13.46 12.03
N ILE A 31 13.26 13.63 11.95
CA ILE A 31 13.98 13.57 10.66
C ILE A 31 13.85 12.16 10.08
N PHE A 32 14.08 11.15 10.91
CA PHE A 32 13.93 9.75 10.50
C PHE A 32 12.51 9.44 10.01
N VAL A 33 11.49 9.89 10.75
CA VAL A 33 10.09 9.64 10.40
C VAL A 33 9.66 10.37 9.12
N ASN A 34 10.13 11.60 8.89
CA ASN A 34 9.89 12.31 7.63
C ASN A 34 10.51 11.59 6.44
N VAL A 35 11.78 11.15 6.57
CA VAL A 35 12.44 10.36 5.53
C VAL A 35 11.69 9.05 5.30
N ALA A 36 11.30 8.35 6.37
CA ALA A 36 10.51 7.12 6.28
C ALA A 36 9.17 7.34 5.58
N LEU A 37 8.49 8.47 5.82
CA LEU A 37 7.26 8.82 5.14
C LEU A 37 7.46 9.05 3.64
N VAL A 38 8.52 9.77 3.25
CA VAL A 38 8.87 9.96 1.83
C VAL A 38 9.13 8.60 1.16
N PHE A 39 9.95 7.75 1.77
CA PHE A 39 10.20 6.40 1.27
C PHE A 39 8.93 5.55 1.21
N MET A 40 8.05 5.67 2.19
CA MET A 40 6.78 4.93 2.23
C MET A 40 5.91 5.28 1.01
N VAL A 41 5.72 6.57 0.73
CA VAL A 41 4.96 7.05 -0.42
C VAL A 41 5.61 6.63 -1.74
N LEU A 42 6.93 6.78 -1.87
CA LEU A 42 7.66 6.40 -3.07
C LEU A 42 7.59 4.91 -3.35
N MET A 43 7.86 4.07 -2.34
CA MET A 43 7.83 2.61 -2.49
C MET A 43 6.42 2.10 -2.82
N HIS A 44 5.39 2.62 -2.16
CA HIS A 44 4.00 2.22 -2.46
C HIS A 44 3.54 2.72 -3.83
N GLY A 45 3.97 3.91 -4.23
CA GLY A 45 3.71 4.46 -5.57
C GLY A 45 4.38 3.63 -6.65
N MET A 46 5.65 3.28 -6.45
CA MET A 46 6.42 2.41 -7.35
C MET A 46 5.81 1.01 -7.43
N GLN A 47 5.41 0.41 -6.30
CA GLN A 47 4.73 -0.89 -6.30
C GLN A 47 3.45 -0.86 -7.15
N LEU A 48 2.64 0.20 -7.02
CA LEU A 48 1.44 0.36 -7.83
C LEU A 48 1.76 0.59 -9.32
N ALA A 49 2.81 1.36 -9.62
CA ALA A 49 3.25 1.62 -10.98
C ALA A 49 3.73 0.33 -11.67
N LEU A 50 4.56 -0.47 -10.98
CA LEU A 50 5.04 -1.76 -11.45
C LEU A 50 3.90 -2.77 -11.65
N LEU A 51 2.93 -2.78 -10.75
CA LEU A 51 1.73 -3.60 -10.91
C LEU A 51 0.94 -3.19 -12.16
N LYS A 52 0.76 -1.88 -12.37
CA LYS A 52 0.07 -1.36 -13.55
C LYS A 52 0.80 -1.72 -14.85
N SER A 53 2.12 -1.74 -14.86
CA SER A 53 2.91 -2.10 -16.06
C SER A 53 2.95 -3.60 -16.35
N THR A 54 2.82 -4.44 -15.31
CA THR A 54 2.85 -5.91 -15.45
C THR A 54 1.48 -6.52 -15.70
N MET A 55 0.39 -5.75 -15.55
CA MET A 55 -0.95 -6.21 -15.87
C MET A 55 -1.19 -6.33 -17.38
N PRO A 56 -1.76 -7.46 -17.87
CA PRO A 56 -2.21 -7.59 -19.25
C PRO A 56 -3.27 -6.55 -19.59
N LYS A 57 -3.19 -5.94 -20.78
CA LYS A 57 -4.18 -4.94 -21.23
C LYS A 57 -5.58 -5.55 -21.39
N ASP A 58 -5.65 -6.82 -21.77
CA ASP A 58 -6.88 -7.56 -22.05
C ASP A 58 -7.42 -8.33 -20.82
N GLY A 59 -6.81 -8.15 -19.65
CA GLY A 59 -7.21 -8.80 -18.39
C GLY A 59 -8.12 -7.93 -17.51
N PRO A 60 -8.61 -8.47 -16.37
CA PRO A 60 -9.43 -7.71 -15.43
C PRO A 60 -8.65 -6.50 -14.90
N GLN A 61 -9.11 -5.30 -15.26
CA GLN A 61 -8.48 -4.05 -14.87
C GLN A 61 -8.79 -3.71 -13.41
N MET A 62 -7.79 -3.21 -12.68
CA MET A 62 -8.02 -2.65 -11.34
C MET A 62 -8.89 -1.39 -11.39
N THR A 63 -9.93 -1.39 -10.58
CA THR A 63 -10.74 -0.20 -10.30
C THR A 63 -9.90 0.87 -9.59
N ARG A 64 -10.34 2.13 -9.66
CA ARG A 64 -9.68 3.25 -8.98
C ARG A 64 -9.62 3.03 -7.45
N GLY A 65 -10.66 2.42 -6.88
CA GLY A 65 -10.70 2.06 -5.46
C GLY A 65 -9.66 1.00 -5.07
N GLU A 66 -9.50 -0.04 -5.88
CA GLU A 66 -8.45 -1.05 -5.65
C GLU A 66 -7.05 -0.43 -5.73
N LYS A 67 -6.81 0.52 -6.64
CA LYS A 67 -5.52 1.24 -6.74
C LYS A 67 -5.17 1.98 -5.46
N ILE A 68 -6.13 2.71 -4.91
CA ILE A 68 -5.96 3.44 -3.65
C ILE A 68 -5.71 2.46 -2.50
N ARG A 69 -6.45 1.35 -2.44
CA ARG A 69 -6.26 0.34 -1.39
C ARG A 69 -4.90 -0.35 -1.49
N ILE A 70 -4.42 -0.69 -2.69
CA ILE A 70 -3.07 -1.25 -2.86
C ILE A 70 -2.00 -0.24 -2.47
N PHE A 71 -2.19 1.05 -2.75
CA PHE A 71 -1.25 2.07 -2.30
C PHE A 71 -1.23 2.22 -0.77
N LEU A 72 -2.38 2.12 -0.09
CA LEU A 72 -2.45 2.26 1.37
C LEU A 72 -2.01 1.00 2.11
N PHE A 73 -2.41 -0.17 1.64
CA PHE A 73 -2.17 -1.46 2.31
C PHE A 73 -1.00 -2.25 1.71
N GLY A 74 -0.36 -1.73 0.66
CA GLY A 74 0.76 -2.37 -0.01
C GLY A 74 0.44 -3.76 -0.54
N VAL A 75 1.37 -4.69 -0.30
CA VAL A 75 1.31 -6.08 -0.81
C VAL A 75 0.10 -6.86 -0.27
N PHE A 76 -0.43 -6.51 0.91
CA PHE A 76 -1.56 -7.24 1.51
C PHE A 76 -2.85 -7.12 0.71
N GLU A 77 -3.17 -5.94 0.16
CA GLU A 77 -4.31 -5.78 -0.74
C GLU A 77 -4.01 -6.39 -2.11
N LEU A 78 -2.77 -6.28 -2.58
CA LEU A 78 -2.33 -6.90 -3.84
C LEU A 78 -2.56 -8.41 -3.84
N LEU A 79 -2.17 -9.13 -2.78
CA LEU A 79 -2.36 -10.58 -2.67
C LEU A 79 -3.84 -10.98 -2.71
N VAL A 80 -4.71 -10.19 -2.09
CA VAL A 80 -6.16 -10.44 -2.11
C VAL A 80 -6.74 -10.18 -3.49
N TRP A 81 -6.30 -9.11 -4.14
CA TRP A 81 -6.69 -8.81 -5.51
C TRP A 81 -6.22 -9.88 -6.50
N GLN A 82 -4.98 -10.35 -6.38
CA GLN A 82 -4.46 -11.45 -7.19
C GLN A 82 -5.27 -12.74 -6.99
N LYS A 83 -5.64 -13.05 -5.74
CA LYS A 83 -6.50 -14.19 -5.43
C LYS A 83 -7.88 -14.05 -6.09
N LYS A 84 -8.49 -12.87 -6.01
CA LYS A 84 -9.78 -12.55 -6.66
C LYS A 84 -9.72 -12.75 -8.18
N ILE A 85 -8.66 -12.29 -8.85
CA ILE A 85 -8.49 -12.51 -10.29
C ILE A 85 -8.29 -13.99 -10.62
N LYS A 86 -7.45 -14.70 -9.86
CA LYS A 86 -7.22 -16.13 -10.08
C LYS A 86 -8.52 -16.93 -9.98
N ASP A 87 -9.37 -16.60 -9.01
CA ASP A 87 -10.67 -17.26 -8.83
C ASP A 87 -11.65 -16.91 -9.96
N GLN A 88 -11.60 -15.69 -10.52
CA GLN A 88 -12.39 -15.31 -11.70
C GLN A 88 -11.92 -16.03 -12.98
N LEU A 89 -10.62 -16.20 -13.18
CA LEU A 89 -10.06 -16.89 -14.35
C LEU A 89 -10.28 -18.41 -14.32
N LYS A 90 -10.55 -18.99 -13.14
CA LYS A 90 -10.83 -20.43 -12.99
C LYS A 90 -12.32 -20.77 -13.21
N LYS A 91 -13.18 -19.77 -13.34
CA LYS A 91 -14.63 -19.92 -13.45
C LYS A 91 -15.06 -19.75 -14.91
#